data_AF-A0A925HXJ2-F1
#
_entry.id   AF-A0A925HXJ2-F1
#
_cell.length_a   1.000
_cell.length_b   1.000
_cell.length_c   1.000
_cell.angle_alpha   90.00
_cell.angle_beta   90.00
_cell.angle_gamma   90.00
#
_symmetry.space_group_name_H-M   'P 1'
#
loop_
_entity.id
_entity.type
_entity.pdbx_description
1 polymer ?
#
loop_
_entity_poly.entity_id
_entity_poly.type
_entity_poly.pdbx_seq_one_letter_code
_entity_poly.pdbx_strand_id
1 'polypeptide(L)'
;VQVQPRDANGDLVAVSGTGEVELFAARQRKYHEAPQSGGWMTELVQRWTERVDAPQIGPSGILWRLPFAAVHPEFSSGVDDWSLVHVRLVVPGSGVFEQSLDGVRLRSWSPVRDGTFRPNDRRFFSTEMTGRN
;
A
#
# COMPACT_ATOMS: atom_id res chain seq x y z
N VAL A 1 -1.88 2.84 4.59
CA VAL A 1 -3.06 1.96 4.78
C VAL A 1 -3.21 1.69 6.27
N GLN A 2 -4.43 1.58 6.78
CA GLN A 2 -4.71 1.40 8.21
C GLN A 2 -5.44 0.09 8.46
N VAL A 3 -4.95 -0.71 9.41
CA VAL A 3 -5.50 -2.04 9.76
C VAL A 3 -5.80 -2.09 11.23
N GLN A 4 -6.95 -2.64 11.58
CA GLN A 4 -7.43 -2.72 12.97
C GLN A 4 -7.68 -4.18 13.36
N PRO A 5 -6.69 -4.87 13.93
CA PRO A 5 -6.92 -6.22 14.47
C PRO A 5 -7.84 -6.10 15.69
N ARG A 6 -9.03 -6.69 15.59
CA ARG A 6 -10.06 -6.64 16.64
C ARG A 6 -10.36 -8.04 17.18
N ASP A 7 -10.64 -8.15 18.47
CA ASP A 7 -11.11 -9.39 19.09
C ASP A 7 -12.61 -9.64 18.82
N ALA A 8 -13.17 -10.69 19.44
CA ALA A 8 -14.58 -11.03 19.35
C ALA A 8 -15.53 -9.96 19.93
N ASN A 9 -15.03 -9.06 20.79
CA ASN A 9 -15.79 -7.96 21.37
C ASN A 9 -15.66 -6.67 20.54
N GLY A 10 -14.81 -6.68 19.50
CA GLY A 10 -14.53 -5.52 18.67
C GLY A 10 -13.40 -4.64 19.21
N ASP A 11 -12.71 -5.05 20.28
CA ASP A 11 -11.61 -4.28 20.88
C ASP A 11 -10.31 -4.47 20.11
N LEU A 12 -9.50 -3.41 20.00
CA LEU A 12 -8.18 -3.49 19.35
C LEU A 12 -7.25 -4.39 20.16
N VAL A 13 -6.63 -5.37 19.49
CA VAL A 13 -5.68 -6.30 20.12
C VAL A 13 -4.27 -6.04 19.63
N ALA A 14 -3.34 -5.97 20.57
CA ALA A 14 -1.91 -5.95 20.25
C ALA A 14 -1.48 -7.34 19.76
N VAL A 15 -1.11 -7.44 18.48
CA VAL A 15 -0.70 -8.69 17.83
C VAL A 15 0.68 -8.55 17.20
N SER A 16 1.43 -9.65 17.17
CA SER A 16 2.70 -9.74 16.43
C SER A 16 2.56 -10.75 15.31
N GLY A 17 3.05 -10.43 14.12
CA GLY A 17 2.83 -11.25 12.94
C GLY A 17 3.53 -10.74 11.69
N THR A 18 3.06 -11.24 10.55
CA THR A 18 3.54 -10.81 9.23
C THR A 18 2.43 -10.06 8.53
N GLY A 19 2.68 -8.79 8.23
CA GLY A 19 1.85 -7.97 7.37
C GLY A 19 2.24 -8.13 5.91
N GLU A 20 1.26 -8.37 5.07
CA GLU A 20 1.38 -8.39 3.62
C GLU A 20 0.42 -7.36 3.03
N VAL A 21 0.93 -6.58 2.09
CA VAL A 21 0.15 -5.59 1.37
C VAL A 21 0.36 -5.80 -0.11
N GLU A 22 -0.73 -5.92 -0.83
CA GLU A 22 -0.77 -6.11 -2.27
C GLU A 22 -1.50 -4.95 -2.93
N LEU A 23 -0.84 -4.32 -3.89
CA LEU A 23 -1.43 -3.30 -4.73
C LEU A 23 -1.79 -3.94 -6.06
N PHE A 24 -3.05 -3.82 -6.44
CA PHE A 24 -3.56 -4.23 -7.73
C PHE A 24 -4.04 -3.01 -8.51
N ALA A 25 -3.80 -2.99 -9.81
CA ALA A 25 -4.34 -1.96 -10.69
C ALA A 25 -4.96 -2.57 -11.94
N ALA A 26 -5.98 -1.91 -12.47
CA ALA A 26 -6.54 -2.29 -13.75
C ALA A 26 -5.56 -1.86 -14.85
N ARG A 27 -5.26 -2.80 -15.74
CA ARG A 27 -4.42 -2.58 -16.91
C ARG A 27 -5.18 -2.95 -18.18
N GLN A 28 -5.14 -2.06 -19.14
CA GLN A 28 -5.62 -2.30 -20.48
C GLN A 28 -4.58 -3.16 -21.23
N ARG A 29 -4.99 -4.37 -21.57
CA ARG A 29 -4.30 -5.34 -22.40
C ARG A 29 -4.89 -5.34 -23.81
N LYS A 30 -4.25 -6.06 -24.74
CA LYS A 30 -4.83 -6.22 -26.07
C LYS A 30 -6.13 -7.00 -25.94
N TYR A 31 -7.15 -6.63 -26.71
CA TYR A 31 -8.49 -7.23 -26.59
C TYR A 31 -8.51 -8.77 -26.66
N HIS A 32 -7.64 -9.37 -27.47
CA HIS A 32 -7.54 -10.83 -27.58
C HIS A 32 -6.94 -11.52 -26.34
N GLU A 33 -6.25 -10.78 -25.46
CA GLU A 33 -5.68 -11.30 -24.21
C GLU A 33 -6.73 -11.33 -23.08
N ALA A 34 -7.75 -10.46 -23.14
CA ALA A 34 -8.82 -10.37 -22.13
C ALA A 34 -10.19 -10.06 -22.77
N PRO A 35 -10.74 -10.93 -23.64
CA PRO A 35 -11.96 -10.63 -24.39
C PRO A 35 -13.21 -10.53 -23.50
N GLN A 36 -13.25 -11.31 -22.41
CA GLN A 36 -14.36 -11.32 -21.44
C GLN A 36 -14.47 -10.03 -20.63
N SER A 37 -13.38 -9.26 -20.56
CA SER A 37 -13.24 -8.06 -19.75
C SER A 37 -13.10 -6.80 -20.60
N GLY A 38 -13.38 -6.89 -21.91
CA GLY A 38 -13.22 -5.77 -22.85
C GLY A 38 -11.78 -5.28 -23.00
N GLY A 39 -10.79 -6.14 -22.74
CA GLY A 39 -9.38 -5.79 -22.73
C GLY A 39 -8.84 -5.28 -21.39
N TRP A 40 -9.65 -5.21 -20.32
CA TRP A 40 -9.18 -4.81 -18.98
C TRP A 40 -8.81 -6.01 -18.12
N MET A 41 -7.69 -5.93 -17.42
CA MET A 41 -7.28 -6.97 -16.48
C MET A 41 -6.73 -6.34 -15.20
N THR A 42 -7.19 -6.83 -14.05
CA THR A 42 -6.61 -6.45 -12.75
C THR A 42 -5.32 -7.23 -12.55
N GLU A 43 -4.20 -6.53 -12.40
CA GLU A 43 -2.88 -7.11 -12.24
C GLU A 43 -2.26 -6.72 -10.90
N LEU A 44 -1.51 -7.64 -10.29
CA LEU A 44 -0.68 -7.34 -9.14
C LEU A 44 0.43 -6.40 -9.58
N VAL A 45 0.41 -5.19 -9.05
CA VAL A 45 1.42 -4.15 -9.30
C VAL A 45 2.62 -4.34 -8.40
N GLN A 46 2.37 -4.50 -7.11
CA GLN A 46 3.43 -4.60 -6.11
C GLN A 46 2.96 -5.32 -4.86
N ARG A 47 3.89 -6.02 -4.20
CA ARG A 47 3.70 -6.64 -2.90
C ARG A 47 4.74 -6.11 -1.93
N TRP A 48 4.30 -5.77 -0.72
CA TRP A 48 5.15 -5.46 0.42
C TRP A 48 4.89 -6.49 1.51
N THR A 49 5.95 -6.90 2.19
CA THR A 49 5.87 -7.80 3.34
C THR A 49 6.72 -7.21 4.45
N GLU A 50 6.12 -7.03 5.61
CA GLU A 50 6.76 -6.44 6.77
C GLU A 50 6.39 -7.21 8.03
N ARG A 51 7.35 -7.34 8.95
CA ARG A 51 7.07 -7.86 10.28
C ARG A 51 6.33 -6.78 11.07
N VAL A 52 5.22 -7.15 11.68
CA VAL A 52 4.49 -6.31 12.63
C VAL A 52 4.76 -6.82 14.03
N ASP A 53 5.23 -5.94 14.90
CA ASP A 53 5.38 -6.22 16.32
C ASP A 53 4.27 -5.49 17.09
N ALA A 54 3.74 -6.15 18.14
CA ALA A 54 2.67 -5.64 18.98
C ALA A 54 2.81 -4.17 19.45
N PRO A 55 4.02 -3.65 19.79
CA PRO A 55 4.18 -2.24 20.17
C PRO A 55 3.91 -1.23 19.05
N GLN A 56 3.88 -1.65 17.79
CA GLN A 56 3.58 -0.79 16.64
C GLN A 56 2.08 -0.52 16.47
N ILE A 57 1.22 -1.24 17.21
CA ILE A 57 -0.24 -1.07 17.14
C ILE A 57 -0.65 0.10 18.03
N GLY A 58 -0.96 1.22 17.39
CA GLY A 58 -1.46 2.40 18.08
C GLY A 58 -2.96 2.31 18.41
N PRO A 59 -3.53 3.35 19.05
CA PRO A 59 -4.96 3.41 19.41
C PRO A 59 -5.89 3.40 18.19
N SER A 60 -5.36 3.56 16.98
CA SER A 60 -6.11 3.50 15.73
C SER A 60 -5.76 2.27 14.90
N GLY A 61 -4.95 1.34 15.42
CA GLY A 61 -4.42 0.19 14.70
C GLY A 61 -3.04 0.42 14.12
N ILE A 62 -2.68 -0.38 13.10
CA ILE A 62 -1.39 -0.33 12.42
C ILE A 62 -1.48 0.63 11.24
N LEU A 63 -0.53 1.56 11.13
CA LEU A 63 -0.38 2.43 9.96
C LEU A 63 0.80 1.97 9.11
N TRP A 64 0.53 1.33 7.98
CA TRP A 64 1.57 1.00 7.00
C TRP A 64 1.82 2.15 6.04
N ARG A 65 3.09 2.58 6.02
CA ARG A 65 3.65 3.54 5.07
C ARG A 65 4.36 2.77 3.96
N LEU A 66 3.61 2.47 2.91
CA LEU A 66 4.14 1.72 1.77
C LEU A 66 5.08 2.62 0.96
N PRO A 67 6.31 2.18 0.65
CA PRO A 67 7.17 2.92 -0.24
C PRO A 67 6.54 3.00 -1.63
N PHE A 68 6.90 4.05 -2.38
CA PHE A 68 6.36 4.30 -3.71
C PHE A 68 6.56 3.09 -4.64
N ALA A 69 5.50 2.70 -5.34
CA ALA A 69 5.53 1.60 -6.30
C ALA A 69 5.98 2.08 -7.67
N ALA A 70 6.82 1.30 -8.37
CA ALA A 70 7.45 1.72 -9.62
C ALA A 70 6.51 1.76 -10.84
N VAL A 71 5.26 1.29 -10.72
CA VAL A 71 4.28 1.33 -11.81
C VAL A 71 3.51 2.64 -11.76
N HIS A 72 3.55 3.35 -12.87
CA HIS A 72 3.02 4.69 -12.99
C HIS A 72 2.11 4.80 -14.22
N PRO A 73 0.87 5.32 -14.08
CA PRO A 73 -0.03 5.52 -15.22
C PRO A 73 0.59 6.36 -16.34
N GLU A 74 1.38 7.39 -16.01
CA GLU A 74 1.97 8.26 -17.06
C GLU A 74 3.18 7.61 -17.77
N PHE A 75 3.82 6.58 -17.18
CA PHE A 75 4.91 5.83 -17.83
C PHE A 75 4.43 4.54 -18.50
N SER A 76 3.22 4.09 -18.18
CA SER A 76 2.60 2.87 -18.71
C SER A 76 1.20 3.22 -19.19
N SER A 77 1.10 3.72 -20.43
CA SER A 77 -0.18 3.98 -21.08
C SER A 77 -1.04 2.71 -21.04
N GLY A 78 -2.11 2.75 -20.25
CA GLY A 78 -3.01 1.62 -20.03
C GLY A 78 -3.15 1.17 -18.57
N VAL A 79 -2.44 1.74 -17.60
CA VAL A 79 -2.74 1.52 -16.17
C VAL A 79 -3.73 2.58 -15.70
N ASP A 80 -4.81 2.16 -15.03
CA ASP A 80 -5.80 3.06 -14.43
C ASP A 80 -5.21 3.84 -13.25
N ASP A 81 -5.72 5.05 -13.00
CA ASP A 81 -5.37 5.89 -11.85
C ASP A 81 -5.95 5.32 -10.54
N TRP A 82 -6.89 4.39 -10.62
CA TRP A 82 -7.50 3.73 -9.47
C TRP A 82 -6.94 2.33 -9.26
N SER A 83 -6.79 1.98 -7.99
CA SER A 83 -6.19 0.72 -7.54
C SER A 83 -6.97 0.12 -6.38
N LEU A 84 -6.79 -1.19 -6.25
CA LEU A 84 -7.25 -1.99 -5.14
C LEU A 84 -6.04 -2.31 -4.26
N VAL A 85 -6.13 -1.98 -2.97
CA VAL A 85 -5.14 -2.39 -1.99
C VAL A 85 -5.71 -3.52 -1.14
N HIS A 86 -5.11 -4.69 -1.23
CA HIS A 86 -5.43 -5.82 -0.38
C HIS A 86 -4.38 -5.94 0.72
N VAL A 87 -4.84 -6.21 1.93
CA VAL A 87 -4.04 -6.24 3.14
C VAL A 87 -4.34 -7.50 3.90
N ARG A 88 -3.29 -8.19 4.31
CA ARG A 88 -3.35 -9.41 5.10
C ARG A 88 -2.37 -9.33 6.27
N LEU A 89 -2.85 -9.60 7.47
CA LEU A 89 -2.03 -9.69 8.67
C LEU A 89 -2.15 -11.10 9.23
N VAL A 90 -1.07 -11.87 9.09
CA VAL A 90 -0.98 -13.25 9.55
C VAL A 90 -0.40 -13.24 10.97
N VAL A 91 -1.20 -13.64 11.95
CA VAL A 91 -0.82 -13.69 13.36
C VAL A 91 -0.72 -15.16 13.79
N PRO A 92 0.49 -15.67 14.07
CA PRO A 92 0.66 -17.05 14.53
C PRO A 92 -0.19 -17.33 15.78
N GLY A 93 -1.01 -18.39 15.72
CA GLY A 93 -1.88 -18.78 16.84
C GLY A 93 -3.18 -17.98 16.99
N SER A 94 -3.37 -16.89 16.24
CA SER A 94 -4.62 -16.09 16.26
C SER A 94 -5.36 -16.04 14.92
N GLY A 95 -4.71 -16.42 13.82
CA GLY A 95 -5.32 -16.52 12.50
C GLY A 95 -4.89 -15.41 11.56
N VAL A 96 -5.75 -15.06 10.61
CA VAL A 96 -5.47 -14.09 9.55
C VAL A 96 -6.52 -12.99 9.59
N PHE A 97 -6.06 -11.73 9.61
CA PHE A 97 -6.91 -10.55 9.46
C PHE A 97 -6.74 -10.00 8.05
N GLU A 98 -7.83 -9.76 7.35
CA GLU A 98 -7.81 -9.27 5.98
C GLU A 98 -8.67 -8.03 5.80
N GLN A 99 -8.20 -7.12 4.95
CA GLN A 99 -8.94 -5.93 4.57
C GLN A 99 -8.60 -5.57 3.13
N SER A 100 -9.62 -5.18 2.37
CA SER A 100 -9.45 -4.66 1.02
C SER A 100 -9.97 -3.23 0.97
N LEU A 101 -9.20 -2.35 0.35
CA LEU A 101 -9.54 -0.95 0.10
C LEU A 101 -9.57 -0.72 -1.40
N ASP A 102 -10.76 -0.51 -1.92
CA ASP A 102 -10.98 -0.15 -3.32
C ASP A 102 -10.98 1.39 -3.49
N GLY A 103 -10.81 1.86 -4.72
CA GLY A 103 -10.78 3.27 -5.04
C GLY A 103 -9.56 3.99 -4.45
N VAL A 104 -8.44 3.28 -4.26
CA VAL A 104 -7.19 3.91 -3.84
C VAL A 104 -6.56 4.54 -5.07
N ARG A 105 -6.42 5.88 -5.06
CA ARG A 105 -5.79 6.58 -6.18
C ARG A 105 -4.28 6.31 -6.21
N LEU A 106 -3.79 5.77 -7.32
CA LEU A 106 -2.36 5.74 -7.62
C LEU A 106 -1.88 7.18 -7.79
N ARG A 107 -0.91 7.58 -6.96
CA ARG A 107 -0.36 8.93 -7.05
C ARG A 107 0.53 9.04 -8.29
N SER A 108 0.41 10.16 -9.02
CA SER A 108 1.39 10.49 -10.06
C SER A 108 2.79 10.64 -9.46
N TRP A 109 3.81 10.17 -10.17
CA TRP A 109 5.22 10.36 -9.91
C TRP A 109 5.58 11.83 -9.99
N SER A 110 6.41 12.28 -9.06
CA SER A 110 6.93 13.64 -9.05
C SER A 110 8.45 13.56 -8.85
N PRO A 111 9.27 14.02 -9.81
CA PRO A 111 10.73 13.89 -9.75
C PRO A 111 11.32 14.50 -8.48
N VAL A 112 10.82 15.67 -8.07
CA VAL A 112 11.31 16.41 -6.90
C VAL A 112 10.99 15.68 -5.61
N ARG A 113 9.77 15.14 -5.47
CA ARG A 113 9.24 14.51 -4.25
C ARG A 113 9.65 13.04 -4.11
N ASP A 114 9.67 12.31 -5.22
CA ASP A 114 10.00 10.88 -5.21
C ASP A 114 11.52 10.67 -5.34
N GLY A 115 12.25 11.62 -5.94
CA GLY A 115 13.72 11.67 -5.89
C GLY A 115 14.28 12.01 -4.51
N THR A 116 13.47 12.61 -3.62
CA THR A 116 13.81 12.84 -2.20
C THR A 116 13.44 11.68 -1.30
N PHE A 117 12.65 10.71 -1.76
CA PHE A 117 12.23 9.57 -0.94
C PHE A 117 13.43 8.67 -0.64
N ARG A 118 14.05 8.85 0.53
CA ARG A 118 15.04 7.92 1.08
C ARG A 118 14.32 6.91 1.99
N PRO A 119 14.61 5.60 1.88
CA PRO A 119 14.00 4.56 2.72
C PRO A 119 14.13 4.78 4.24
N ASN A 120 14.98 5.70 4.70
CA ASN A 120 15.33 5.91 6.11
C ASN A 120 14.66 7.16 6.75
N ASP A 121 13.47 7.55 6.29
CA ASP A 121 12.57 8.52 6.95
C ASP A 121 13.20 9.89 7.33
N ARG A 122 14.09 10.43 6.48
CA ARG A 122 14.54 11.82 6.57
C ARG A 122 13.96 12.61 5.41
N ARG A 123 12.89 13.35 5.70
CA ARG A 123 12.12 14.16 4.74
C ARG A 123 12.81 15.46 4.31
N PHE A 124 14.01 15.76 4.80
CA PHE A 124 14.76 16.99 4.49
C PHE A 124 16.18 16.67 4.04
N PHE A 125 16.68 17.43 3.06
CA PHE A 125 18.12 17.45 2.77
C PHE A 125 18.87 18.09 3.96
N SER A 126 20.14 17.70 4.18
CA SER A 126 20.96 18.29 5.25
C SER A 126 21.18 19.81 5.10
N THR A 127 20.91 20.35 3.91
CA THR A 127 21.02 21.78 3.56
C THR A 127 19.67 22.51 3.51
N GLU A 128 18.56 21.82 3.76
CA GLU A 128 17.23 22.44 3.76
C GLU A 128 16.95 23.01 5.17
N MET A 129 17.24 24.30 5.36
CA MET A 129 16.77 25.02 6.55
C MET A 129 15.25 25.14 6.43
N THR A 130 14.51 24.44 7.29
CA THR A 130 13.08 24.70 7.46
C THR A 130 12.95 26.09 8.08
N GLY A 131 12.73 27.09 7.23
CA GLY A 131 12.51 28.47 7.65
C GLY A 131 11.28 28.56 8.54
N ARG A 132 11.50 28.68 9.85
CA ARG A 132 10.60 29.40 10.76
C ARG A 132 11.16 30.82 10.88
N ASN A 133 10.47 31.78 10.28
CA ASN A 133 10.42 33.14 10.83
C ASN A 133 9.26 33.18 11.82
#